data_AF-A0A1Y0G263-F1
#
_entry.id   AF-A0A1Y0G263-F1
#
_cell.length_a   1.000
_cell.length_b   1.000
_cell.length_c   1.000
_cell.angle_alpha   90.00
_cell.angle_beta   90.00
_cell.angle_gamma   90.00
#
_symmetry.space_group_name_H-M   'P 1'
#
loop_
_entity.id
_entity.type
_entity.pdbx_description
1 polymer ?
#
loop_
_entity_poly.entity_id
_entity_poly.type
_entity_poly.pdbx_seq_one_letter_code
_entity_poly.pdbx_strand_id
1 'polypeptide(L)'
;MKTNCLPKMTSVLLLDRDNVEVGVDVKVLALAGTVAVFMSDRQNNTSSSISRNAATYLAQLAQRLSLHPVSTQFYRHVYHPQQGSMFGRFDIVWSDADLVSYKFVMLNNLDEGKRLQDWIVKATVVPITYGQTRNLAKPREISPAAGY
;
A
#
# COMPACT_ATOMS: atom_id res chain seq x y z
N MET A 1 0.11 8.86 -23.84
CA MET A 1 0.42 8.35 -22.48
C MET A 1 -0.85 7.76 -21.88
N LYS A 2 -0.79 6.57 -21.28
CA LYS A 2 -1.98 5.97 -20.62
C LYS A 2 -2.24 6.66 -19.28
N THR A 3 -3.51 6.75 -18.87
CA THR A 3 -3.91 7.41 -17.61
C THR A 3 -3.43 6.61 -16.39
N ASN A 4 -2.88 7.31 -15.40
CA ASN A 4 -2.66 6.74 -14.07
C ASN A 4 -3.98 6.82 -13.28
N CYS A 5 -4.53 5.67 -12.86
CA CYS A 5 -5.77 5.59 -12.08
C CYS A 5 -5.58 6.02 -10.61
N LEU A 6 -4.34 6.08 -10.14
CA LEU A 6 -3.95 6.46 -8.77
C LEU A 6 -2.86 7.55 -8.80
N PRO A 7 -3.14 8.74 -9.36
CA PRO A 7 -2.10 9.77 -9.56
C PRO A 7 -1.65 10.46 -8.27
N LYS A 8 -2.42 10.34 -7.19
CA LYS A 8 -2.12 10.93 -5.88
C LYS A 8 -2.23 9.84 -4.82
N MET A 9 -1.08 9.48 -4.27
CA MET A 9 -0.92 8.51 -3.19
C MET A 9 -0.12 9.17 -2.07
N THR A 10 -0.34 8.73 -0.84
CA THR A 10 0.31 9.28 0.35
C THR A 10 1.51 8.40 0.71
N SER A 11 2.71 8.99 0.80
CA SER A 11 3.89 8.28 1.27
C SER A 11 3.74 7.92 2.74
N VAL A 12 3.80 6.62 3.06
CA VAL A 12 3.80 6.05 4.41
C VAL A 12 5.17 5.42 4.65
N LEU A 13 5.83 5.80 5.75
CA LEU A 13 7.14 5.28 6.15
C LEU A 13 6.97 3.95 6.88
N LEU A 14 7.28 2.83 6.23
CA LEU A 14 7.19 1.48 6.79
C LEU A 14 8.59 0.94 7.12
N LEU A 15 8.67 -0.07 7.98
CA LEU A 15 9.91 -0.83 8.17
C LEU A 15 9.91 -2.04 7.24
N ASP A 16 11.02 -2.28 6.56
CA ASP A 16 11.23 -3.56 5.88
C ASP A 16 11.57 -4.68 6.88
N ARG A 17 11.78 -5.89 6.37
CA ARG A 17 12.12 -7.06 7.22
C ARG A 17 13.46 -6.91 7.97
N ASP A 18 14.33 -6.02 7.52
CA ASP A 18 15.65 -5.74 8.07
C ASP A 18 15.60 -4.50 9.00
N ASN A 19 14.40 -4.02 9.34
CA ASN A 19 14.11 -2.83 10.18
C ASN A 19 14.58 -1.48 9.60
N VAL A 20 14.82 -1.43 8.28
CA VAL A 20 15.15 -0.22 7.54
C VAL A 20 13.87 0.53 7.18
N GLU A 21 13.86 1.84 7.36
CA GLU A 21 12.69 2.67 7.01
C GLU A 21 12.62 2.90 5.49
N VAL A 22 11.46 2.62 4.91
CA VAL A 22 11.18 2.73 3.47
C VAL A 22 9.86 3.47 3.27
N GLY A 23 9.86 4.45 2.36
CA GLY A 23 8.64 5.12 1.93
C GLY A 23 7.87 4.29 0.90
N VAL A 24 6.64 3.91 1.23
CA VAL A 24 5.69 3.24 0.33
C VAL A 24 4.54 4.19 0.04
N ASP A 25 4.21 4.39 -1.22
CA ASP A 25 3.08 5.22 -1.60
C ASP A 25 1.78 4.43 -1.43
N VAL A 26 0.85 4.94 -0.61
CA VAL A 26 -0.38 4.25 -0.23
C VAL A 26 -1.60 5.10 -0.58
N LYS A 27 -2.64 4.45 -1.12
CA LYS A 27 -3.98 5.03 -1.24
C LYS A 27 -5.00 4.06 -0.66
N VAL A 28 -5.90 4.58 0.18
CA VAL A 28 -7.00 3.80 0.74
C VAL A 28 -8.31 4.30 0.15
N LEU A 29 -9.10 3.38 -0.38
CA LEU A 29 -10.40 3.63 -1.00
C LEU A 29 -11.45 2.74 -0.34
N ALA A 30 -12.68 3.22 -0.22
CA ALA A 30 -13.79 2.44 0.31
C ALA A 30 -15.02 2.51 -0.60
N LEU A 31 -15.69 1.37 -0.78
CA LEU A 31 -16.96 1.27 -1.49
C LEU A 31 -17.75 0.04 -1.00
N ALA A 32 -19.04 0.23 -0.71
CA ALA A 32 -19.96 -0.85 -0.35
C ALA A 32 -19.46 -1.78 0.79
N GLY A 33 -18.86 -1.21 1.83
CA GLY A 33 -18.35 -1.96 2.99
C GLY A 33 -16.98 -2.62 2.79
N THR A 34 -16.40 -2.53 1.59
CA THR A 34 -15.04 -2.99 1.30
C THR A 34 -14.05 -1.83 1.33
N VAL A 35 -12.90 -2.04 1.96
CA VAL A 35 -11.75 -1.13 1.95
C VAL A 35 -10.66 -1.74 1.07
N ALA A 36 -10.13 -0.97 0.13
CA ALA A 36 -9.03 -1.35 -0.73
C ALA A 36 -7.80 -0.47 -0.44
N VAL A 37 -6.68 -1.11 -0.13
CA VAL A 37 -5.38 -0.46 0.10
C VAL A 37 -4.49 -0.73 -1.10
N PHE A 38 -4.12 0.34 -1.80
CA PHE A 38 -3.20 0.29 -2.93
C PHE A 38 -1.81 0.74 -2.49
N MET A 39 -0.79 -0.05 -2.81
CA MET A 39 0.61 0.23 -2.50
C MET A 39 1.42 0.34 -3.79
N SER A 40 2.25 1.37 -3.91
CA SER A 40 3.21 1.55 -5.00
C SER A 40 4.62 1.76 -4.46
N ASP A 41 5.60 1.18 -5.15
CA ASP A 41 7.01 1.44 -4.88
C ASP A 41 7.29 2.91 -5.28
N ARG A 42 7.88 3.71 -4.38
CA ARG A 42 8.21 5.13 -4.65
C ARG A 42 9.33 5.30 -5.67
N GLN A 43 10.21 4.31 -5.78
CA GLN A 43 11.30 4.27 -6.75
C GLN A 43 11.08 3.10 -7.72
N ASN A 44 11.06 3.39 -9.03
CA ASN A 44 10.96 2.43 -10.13
C ASN A 44 12.19 1.50 -10.28
N ASN A 45 13.00 1.32 -9.22
CA ASN A 45 14.20 0.49 -9.31
C ASN A 45 13.83 -1.00 -9.33
N THR A 46 14.64 -1.74 -10.09
CA THR A 46 14.42 -3.05 -10.71
C THR A 46 14.15 -4.24 -9.77
N SER A 47 14.08 -4.02 -8.46
CA SER A 47 13.54 -4.98 -7.49
C SER A 47 12.49 -4.32 -6.61
N SER A 48 11.22 -4.66 -6.83
CA SER A 48 10.10 -4.12 -6.04
C SER A 48 10.29 -4.40 -4.55
N SER A 49 10.45 -3.33 -3.76
CA SER A 49 10.57 -3.40 -2.30
C SER A 49 9.32 -4.03 -1.70
N ILE A 50 8.14 -3.70 -2.23
CA ILE A 50 6.87 -4.31 -1.83
C ILE A 50 6.90 -5.83 -2.01
N SER A 51 7.41 -6.34 -3.14
CA SER A 51 7.37 -7.78 -3.41
C SER A 51 8.23 -8.59 -2.43
N ARG A 52 9.33 -8.00 -1.93
CA ARG A 52 10.24 -8.64 -0.97
C ARG A 52 9.79 -8.52 0.49
N ASN A 53 8.98 -7.50 0.79
CA ASN A 53 8.61 -7.12 2.16
C ASN A 53 7.09 -7.10 2.38
N ALA A 54 6.32 -7.78 1.52
CA ALA A 54 4.87 -7.69 1.51
C ALA A 54 4.26 -8.04 2.88
N ALA A 55 4.65 -9.18 3.49
CA ALA A 55 4.14 -9.57 4.81
C ALA A 55 4.34 -8.46 5.86
N THR A 56 5.56 -7.92 5.94
CA THR A 56 5.91 -6.85 6.89
C THR A 56 5.11 -5.57 6.64
N TYR A 57 4.92 -5.19 5.37
CA TYR A 57 4.18 -3.98 5.01
C TYR A 57 2.67 -4.13 5.22
N LEU A 58 2.10 -5.27 4.83
CA LEU A 58 0.68 -5.58 4.99
C LEU A 58 0.28 -5.54 6.47
N ALA A 59 1.05 -6.19 7.35
CA ALA A 59 0.79 -6.19 8.79
C ALA A 59 0.89 -4.77 9.39
N GLN A 60 1.95 -4.02 9.06
CA GLN A 60 2.11 -2.64 9.54
C GLN A 60 0.98 -1.72 9.06
N LEU A 61 0.56 -1.83 7.80
CA LEU A 61 -0.53 -1.02 7.27
C LEU A 61 -1.87 -1.40 7.90
N ALA A 62 -2.15 -2.71 8.07
CA ALA A 62 -3.35 -3.17 8.76
C ALA A 62 -3.45 -2.59 10.18
N GLN A 63 -2.36 -2.65 10.95
CA GLN A 63 -2.32 -2.10 12.30
C GLN A 63 -2.44 -0.58 12.33
N ARG A 64 -1.59 0.14 11.56
CA ARG A 64 -1.51 1.61 11.61
C ARG A 64 -2.75 2.31 11.08
N LEU A 65 -3.39 1.71 10.09
CA LEU A 65 -4.61 2.25 9.49
C LEU A 65 -5.87 1.67 10.14
N SER A 66 -5.72 0.87 11.21
CA SER A 66 -6.80 0.23 11.96
C SER A 66 -7.79 -0.51 11.04
N LEU A 67 -7.24 -1.26 10.09
CA LEU A 67 -8.01 -1.92 9.04
C LEU A 67 -8.53 -3.26 9.53
N HIS A 68 -9.81 -3.53 9.27
CA HIS A 68 -10.42 -4.80 9.63
C HIS A 68 -10.05 -5.88 8.60
N PRO A 69 -9.47 -7.03 9.01
CA PRO A 69 -8.97 -8.05 8.09
C PRO A 69 -9.98 -8.54 7.05
N VAL A 70 -11.23 -8.75 7.46
CA VAL A 70 -12.29 -9.33 6.61
C VAL A 70 -12.77 -8.39 5.51
N SER A 71 -12.81 -7.08 5.78
CA SER A 71 -13.33 -6.08 4.84
C SER A 71 -12.23 -5.39 4.04
N THR A 72 -10.97 -5.74 4.27
CA THR A 72 -9.81 -5.06 3.67
C THR A 72 -9.14 -5.92 2.62
N GLN A 73 -8.94 -5.34 1.44
CA GLN A 73 -8.22 -5.94 0.33
C GLN A 73 -6.98 -5.13 0.02
N PHE A 74 -5.85 -5.81 -0.20
CA PHE A 74 -4.59 -5.15 -0.49
C PHE A 74 -4.18 -5.39 -1.94
N TYR A 75 -3.67 -4.34 -2.56
CA TYR A 75 -3.24 -4.33 -3.95
C TYR A 75 -1.85 -3.71 -4.07
N ARG A 76 -1.04 -4.28 -4.96
CA ARG A 76 0.12 -3.60 -5.52
C ARG A 76 -0.32 -2.87 -6.78
N HIS A 77 0.07 -1.62 -6.90
CA HIS A 77 -0.10 -0.80 -8.10
C HIS A 77 1.27 -0.55 -8.74
N VAL A 78 1.33 -0.68 -10.06
CA VAL A 78 2.50 -0.32 -10.87
C VAL A 78 2.00 0.54 -12.03
N TYR A 79 2.54 1.74 -12.18
CA TYR A 79 2.23 2.61 -13.31
C TYR A 79 3.34 2.54 -14.36
N HIS A 80 2.99 2.15 -15.59
CA HIS A 80 3.87 2.18 -16.73
C HIS A 80 3.30 3.12 -17.82
N PRO A 81 4.04 4.12 -18.34
CA PRO A 81 3.50 5.12 -19.26
C PRO A 81 2.83 4.56 -20.54
N GLN A 82 3.30 3.39 -21.00
CA GLN A 82 2.77 2.72 -22.20
C GLN A 82 1.59 1.78 -21.90
N GLN A 83 1.55 1.16 -20.71
CA GLN A 83 0.55 0.14 -20.35
C GLN A 83 -0.55 0.69 -19.42
N GLY A 84 -0.30 1.83 -18.76
CA GLY A 84 -1.19 2.42 -17.77
C GLY A 84 -0.97 1.84 -16.38
N SER A 85 -2.05 1.84 -15.59
CA SER A 85 -2.04 1.26 -14.24
C SER A 85 -2.24 -0.25 -14.30
N MET A 86 -1.27 -0.98 -13.76
CA MET A 86 -1.33 -2.42 -13.55
C MET A 86 -1.51 -2.71 -12.06
N PHE A 87 -2.23 -3.79 -11.77
CA PHE A 87 -2.57 -4.16 -10.40
C PHE A 87 -2.25 -5.62 -10.15
N GLY A 88 -1.79 -5.92 -8.94
CA GLY A 88 -1.77 -7.27 -8.38
C GLY A 88 -2.49 -7.28 -7.04
N ARG A 89 -3.19 -8.36 -6.72
CA ARG A 89 -3.91 -8.55 -5.46
C ARG A 89 -3.11 -9.46 -4.54
N PHE A 90 -3.15 -9.13 -3.25
CA PHE A 90 -2.70 -10.02 -2.19
C PHE A 90 -3.92 -10.78 -1.64
N ASP A 91 -3.93 -12.09 -1.83
CA ASP A 91 -4.88 -12.98 -1.16
C ASP A 91 -4.27 -13.35 0.19
N ILE A 92 -4.77 -12.73 1.27
CA ILE A 92 -4.16 -12.81 2.61
C ILE A 92 -4.99 -13.72 3.50
N VAL A 93 -4.30 -14.58 4.25
CA VAL A 93 -4.88 -15.36 5.35
C VAL A 93 -4.48 -14.72 6.67
N TRP A 94 -5.49 -14.27 7.40
CA TRP A 94 -5.35 -13.70 8.73
C TRP A 94 -5.74 -14.72 9.79
N SER A 95 -5.08 -14.71 10.94
CA SER A 95 -5.53 -15.33 12.18
C SER A 95 -5.61 -14.24 13.22
N ASP A 96 -6.82 -13.94 13.70
CA ASP A 96 -7.09 -12.77 14.53
C ASP A 96 -6.59 -11.47 13.86
N ALA A 97 -5.55 -10.85 14.42
CA ALA A 97 -4.91 -9.65 13.88
C ALA A 97 -3.59 -9.93 13.13
N ASP A 98 -3.13 -11.18 13.12
CA ASP A 98 -1.82 -11.56 12.60
C ASP A 98 -1.91 -12.10 11.17
N LEU A 99 -0.97 -11.65 10.33
CA LEU A 99 -0.82 -12.15 8.97
C LEU A 99 -0.13 -13.53 9.03
N VAL A 100 -0.86 -14.58 8.67
CA VAL A 100 -0.34 -15.97 8.68
C VAL A 100 0.34 -16.30 7.36
N SER A 101 -0.32 -16.00 6.25
CA SER A 101 0.23 -16.24 4.91
C SER A 101 -0.41 -15.32 3.88
N TYR A 102 0.20 -15.21 2.71
CA TYR A 102 -0.39 -14.53 1.58
C TYR A 102 0.04 -15.16 0.26
N LYS A 103 -0.78 -14.97 -0.76
CA LYS A 103 -0.45 -15.23 -2.16
C LYS A 103 -0.59 -13.95 -2.97
N PHE A 104 0.35 -13.71 -3.86
CA PHE A 104 0.28 -12.57 -4.78
C PHE A 104 -0.15 -13.03 -6.17
N VAL A 105 -1.14 -12.36 -6.75
CA VAL A 105 -1.64 -12.65 -8.10
C VAL A 105 -1.74 -11.35 -8.89
N MET A 106 -1.10 -11.31 -10.06
CA MET A 106 -1.27 -10.20 -11.00
C MET A 106 -2.65 -10.26 -11.64
N LEU A 107 -3.37 -9.13 -11.66
CA LEU A 107 -4.68 -9.01 -12.30
C LEU A 107 -4.50 -8.82 -13.80
N ASN A 108 -4.11 -9.91 -14.47
CA ASN A 108 -3.83 -9.94 -15.91
C ASN A 108 -5.10 -10.17 -16.76
N ASN A 109 -6.20 -10.60 -16.13
CA ASN A 109 -7.48 -10.74 -16.81
C ASN A 109 -8.06 -9.34 -17.07
N LEU A 110 -8.29 -9.03 -18.36
CA LEU A 110 -8.83 -7.73 -18.81
C LEU A 110 -10.11 -7.33 -18.05
N ASP A 111 -10.96 -8.30 -17.72
CA ASP A 111 -12.22 -8.07 -17.02
C ASP A 111 -12.02 -7.68 -15.55
N GLU A 112 -11.12 -8.36 -14.82
CA GLU A 112 -10.87 -8.04 -13.41
C GLU A 112 -10.18 -6.68 -13.27
N GLY A 113 -9.18 -6.41 -14.12
CA GLY A 113 -8.50 -5.13 -14.14
C GLY A 113 -9.45 -3.98 -14.47
N LYS A 114 -10.33 -4.14 -15.46
CA LYS A 114 -11.33 -3.13 -15.82
C LYS A 114 -12.35 -2.91 -14.70
N ARG A 115 -12.88 -3.98 -14.12
CA ARG A 115 -13.80 -3.88 -12.96
C ARG A 115 -13.17 -3.14 -11.80
N LEU A 116 -11.90 -3.39 -11.51
CA LEU A 116 -11.17 -2.68 -10.47
C LEU A 116 -11.00 -1.19 -10.79
N GLN A 117 -10.69 -0.84 -12.04
CA GLN A 117 -10.61 0.57 -12.46
C GLN A 117 -11.96 1.28 -12.33
N ASP A 118 -13.05 0.65 -12.75
CA ASP A 118 -14.41 1.19 -12.58
C ASP A 118 -14.78 1.33 -11.09
N TRP A 119 -14.35 0.38 -10.26
CA TRP A 119 -14.52 0.43 -8.81
C TRP A 119 -13.74 1.61 -8.20
N ILE A 120 -12.49 1.84 -8.62
CA ILE A 120 -11.64 2.94 -8.14
C ILE A 120 -12.29 4.30 -8.42
N VAL A 121 -12.94 4.47 -9.57
CA VAL A 121 -13.64 5.71 -9.94
C VAL A 121 -14.85 6.00 -9.04
N LYS A 122 -15.54 4.95 -8.59
CA LYS A 122 -16.73 5.05 -7.73
C LYS A 122 -16.40 5.13 -6.24
N ALA A 123 -15.23 4.64 -5.84
CA ALA A 123 -14.85 4.55 -4.44
C ALA A 123 -14.51 5.90 -3.82
N THR A 124 -14.77 6.02 -2.51
CA THR A 124 -14.44 7.21 -1.73
C THR A 124 -13.05 7.09 -1.14
N VAL A 125 -12.28 8.17 -1.13
CA VAL A 125 -10.96 8.20 -0.48
C VAL A 125 -11.13 8.15 1.03
N VAL A 126 -10.43 7.21 1.67
CA VAL A 126 -10.27 7.21 3.14
C VAL A 126 -8.98 7.98 3.45
N PRO A 127 -9.06 9.10 4.18
CA PRO A 127 -7.88 9.93 4.43
C PRO A 127 -6.89 9.22 5.37
N ILE A 128 -5.62 9.29 5.02
CA ILE A 128 -4.52 8.88 5.90
C ILE A 128 -4.06 10.13 6.67
N THR A 129 -4.16 10.08 7.99
CA THR A 129 -3.74 11.19 8.85
C THR A 129 -2.22 11.28 8.94
N TYR A 130 -1.68 12.45 9.31
CA TYR A 130 -0.24 12.65 9.46
C TYR A 130 0.40 11.63 10.42
N GLY A 131 -0.23 11.33 11.55
CA GLY A 131 0.26 10.35 12.52
C GLY A 131 0.40 8.93 11.94
N GLN A 132 -0.43 8.59 10.96
CA GLN A 132 -0.42 7.29 10.29
C GLN A 132 0.64 7.17 9.19
N THR A 133 1.22 8.29 8.74
CA THR A 133 2.29 8.28 7.72
C THR A 133 3.67 7.94 8.29
N ARG A 134 3.84 7.93 9.61
CA ARG A 134 5.13 7.79 10.28
C ARG A 134 5.18 6.56 11.18
N ASN A 135 6.38 6.04 11.40
CA ASN A 135 6.60 5.09 12.47
C ASN A 135 6.80 5.85 13.79
N LEU A 136 5.74 5.96 14.60
CA LEU A 136 5.80 6.65 15.90
C LEU A 136 6.58 5.87 16.97
N ALA A 137 6.95 4.61 16.73
CA ALA A 137 7.72 3.78 17.66
C ALA A 137 9.23 4.03 17.62
N LYS A 138 9.75 4.71 16.58
CA LYS A 138 11.12 5.22 16.59
C LYS A 138 11.08 6.67 17.12
N PRO A 139 11.65 6.96 18.31
CA PRO A 139 11.84 8.35 18.71
C PRO A 139 12.64 9.06 17.63
N ARG A 140 12.26 10.31 17.31
CA ARG A 140 13.10 11.18 16.48
C ARG A 140 14.49 11.15 17.10
N GLU A 141 15.50 10.68 16.36
CA GLU A 141 16.86 11.12 16.63
C GLU A 141 16.83 12.64 16.49
N ILE A 142 16.76 13.32 17.62
CA ILE A 142 16.96 14.75 17.69
C ILE A 142 18.45 14.88 17.41
N SER A 143 18.83 15.08 16.14
CA SER A 143 20.18 15.55 15.83
C SER A 143 20.40 16.77 16.71
N PRO A 144 21.44 16.80 17.58
CA PRO A 144 21.71 17.98 18.37
C PRO A 144 21.85 19.12 17.38
N ALA A 145 21.07 20.18 17.60
CA ALA A 145 21.21 21.42 16.85
C ALA A 145 22.70 21.76 16.83
N ALA A 146 23.24 21.93 15.63
CA ALA A 146 24.60 22.44 15.47
C ALA A 146 24.64 23.83 16.09
N GLY A 147 24.96 23.89 17.38
CA GLY A 147 25.55 25.05 18.00
C GLY A 147 26.98 25.11 17.50
N TYR A 148 27.30 26.16 16.75
CA TYR A 148 28.28 27.18 17.08
C TYR A 148 28.11 28.34 16.11
#